data_AF-A0A9W9BH66-F1
#
_entry.id   AF-A0A9W9BH66-F1
#
_cell.length_a   1.000
_cell.length_b   1.000
_cell.length_c   1.000
_cell.angle_alpha   90.00
_cell.angle_beta   90.00
_cell.angle_gamma   90.00
#
_symmetry.space_group_name_H-M   'P 1'
#
loop_
_entity.id
_entity.type
_entity.pdbx_description
1 polymer ?
#
loop_
_entity_poly.entity_id
_entity_poly.type
_entity_poly.pdbx_seq_one_letter_code
_entity_poly.pdbx_strand_id
1 'polypeptide(L)'
;MAQQQQQTPLPEAIASQPWNPSTWRSKPIKQSPAYPDPSKLKKAVTELGRMPPLVHPNEINALKAHLREVAQGNGFLLQGGDCAELFDYCEQGAIESKIKLLLQMSLVLIWGTNKRVVRIGRMAGQYAKPRSSPTEMVNGQELPSFRGDILNGYHVDEREIDPNRLLKAYHHSAATLNYIRTALSSGIADLHRPLDWGLGHVRDPVLKEKYSKIASSIQQTLRFLQVINARPGELETVELYTSHEGLLLEYEQPLTRLMEKPTHPGVSRPGTPPGSSPTIRPVAGDESKEYYDTSAHFVWIGDRTRQLDHAHVEFFRGIANPIGIKVGPTTPTEDLLALLRTLNPSREPGKITLITRYGAGKVADLLPTHIRAVEDSEYRSCVVWQCDPMHGNTLSTPTGIKTRRFNDIYSELEQSLRIHKEQGSYLGGVHLELTGDAVTECLGGSEGLDEDDLSTNYTSFCDPRLNEKQALELAFLVADHYSREHKK
;
A
#
# COMPACT_ATOMS: atom_id res chain seq x y z
N MET A 1 1.78 -1.20 -49.79
CA MET A 1 0.46 -0.63 -49.47
C MET A 1 0.23 -0.83 -47.99
N ALA A 2 0.53 0.18 -47.18
CA ALA A 2 0.37 0.15 -45.74
C ALA A 2 -1.10 0.45 -45.40
N GLN A 3 -1.80 -0.48 -44.78
CA GLN A 3 -3.11 -0.22 -44.21
C GLN A 3 -2.93 0.61 -42.95
N GLN A 4 -3.42 1.85 -43.00
CA GLN A 4 -3.60 2.70 -41.83
C GLN A 4 -4.55 1.99 -40.87
N GLN A 5 -4.05 1.57 -39.71
CA GLN A 5 -4.89 1.19 -38.58
C GLN A 5 -5.61 2.46 -38.10
N GLN A 6 -6.92 2.48 -38.27
CA GLN A 6 -7.79 3.50 -37.71
C GLN A 6 -7.69 3.44 -36.19
N GLN A 7 -7.20 4.51 -35.58
CA GLN A 7 -7.40 4.80 -34.17
C GLN A 7 -8.90 4.89 -33.92
N THR A 8 -9.46 3.93 -33.20
CA THR A 8 -10.81 4.08 -32.64
C THR A 8 -10.73 5.15 -31.56
N PRO A 9 -11.44 6.30 -31.67
CA PRO A 9 -11.47 7.30 -30.62
C PRO A 9 -12.13 6.71 -29.37
N LEU A 10 -11.62 7.08 -28.19
CA LEU A 10 -12.32 6.88 -26.92
C LEU A 10 -13.74 7.49 -27.02
N PRO A 11 -14.76 6.92 -26.35
CA PRO A 11 -16.00 7.65 -26.14
C PRO A 11 -15.69 8.92 -25.32
N GLU A 12 -15.74 10.10 -25.96
CA GLU A 12 -15.55 11.42 -25.35
C GLU A 12 -16.46 11.67 -24.11
N ALA A 13 -17.48 10.82 -23.91
CA ALA A 13 -18.56 11.02 -22.95
C ALA A 13 -18.19 10.91 -21.45
N ILE A 14 -17.07 10.28 -21.07
CA ILE A 14 -16.68 10.16 -19.64
C ILE A 14 -15.82 11.37 -19.20
N ALA A 15 -15.01 11.93 -20.09
CA ALA A 15 -14.13 13.06 -19.78
C ALA A 15 -14.90 14.39 -19.64
N SER A 16 -16.12 14.49 -20.17
CA SER A 16 -16.90 15.73 -20.23
C SER A 16 -17.84 15.98 -19.05
N GLN A 17 -18.01 15.03 -18.13
CA GLN A 17 -18.89 15.24 -16.96
C GLN A 17 -18.13 15.87 -15.79
N PRO A 18 -18.66 16.96 -15.19
CA PRO A 18 -18.03 17.61 -14.05
C PRO A 18 -17.92 16.63 -12.88
N TRP A 19 -16.70 16.46 -12.37
CA TRP A 19 -16.43 15.57 -11.24
C TRP A 19 -16.66 16.28 -9.91
N ASN A 20 -17.21 15.56 -8.94
CA ASN A 20 -17.19 15.93 -7.53
C ASN A 20 -17.19 14.64 -6.68
N PRO A 21 -16.89 14.71 -5.36
CA PRO A 21 -16.76 13.51 -4.54
C PRO A 21 -18.01 12.59 -4.48
N SER A 22 -19.17 13.02 -4.97
CA SER A 22 -20.41 12.24 -4.99
C SER A 22 -20.78 11.66 -6.36
N THR A 23 -20.04 11.95 -7.44
CA THR A 23 -20.41 11.49 -8.81
C THR A 23 -20.44 9.97 -8.94
N TRP A 24 -19.65 9.25 -8.14
CA TRP A 24 -19.65 7.79 -8.07
C TRP A 24 -21.02 7.19 -7.78
N ARG A 25 -21.92 7.92 -7.08
CA ARG A 25 -23.26 7.43 -6.71
C ARG A 25 -24.17 7.20 -7.91
N SER A 26 -23.83 7.77 -9.06
CA SER A 26 -24.55 7.56 -10.31
C SER A 26 -24.07 6.32 -11.08
N LYS A 27 -22.99 5.66 -10.62
CA LYS A 27 -22.37 4.52 -11.28
C LYS A 27 -22.73 3.20 -10.59
N PRO A 28 -22.72 2.07 -11.32
CA PRO A 28 -22.79 0.75 -10.70
C PRO A 28 -21.66 0.58 -9.67
N ILE A 29 -21.94 -0.11 -8.55
CA ILE A 29 -20.95 -0.36 -7.49
C ILE A 29 -20.90 -1.85 -7.16
N LYS A 30 -19.70 -2.39 -6.98
CA LYS A 30 -19.46 -3.73 -6.44
C LYS A 30 -19.02 -3.62 -4.99
N GLN A 31 -19.24 -4.69 -4.21
CA GLN A 31 -18.76 -4.79 -2.83
C GLN A 31 -19.28 -3.70 -1.88
N SER A 32 -20.33 -2.96 -2.24
CA SER A 32 -21.02 -2.05 -1.33
C SER A 32 -21.87 -2.85 -0.32
N PRO A 33 -21.92 -2.46 0.96
CA PRO A 33 -22.78 -3.10 1.96
C PRO A 33 -24.25 -2.67 1.82
N ALA A 34 -25.16 -3.59 2.13
CA ALA A 34 -26.57 -3.26 2.32
C ALA A 34 -26.77 -2.74 3.75
N TYR A 35 -26.73 -1.42 3.95
CA TYR A 35 -26.98 -0.81 5.25
C TYR A 35 -28.46 -0.98 5.64
N PRO A 36 -28.78 -1.58 6.80
CA PRO A 36 -30.18 -1.83 7.20
C PRO A 36 -30.99 -0.54 7.41
N ASP A 37 -30.33 0.52 7.88
CA ASP A 37 -30.95 1.81 8.18
C ASP A 37 -30.22 2.95 7.45
N PRO A 38 -30.77 3.43 6.32
CA PRO A 38 -30.20 4.56 5.56
C PRO A 38 -30.09 5.85 6.37
N SER A 39 -30.92 6.06 7.39
CA SER A 39 -30.90 7.26 8.22
C SER A 39 -29.67 7.29 9.13
N LYS A 40 -29.32 6.12 9.72
CA LYS A 40 -28.08 5.95 10.50
C LYS A 40 -26.83 6.14 9.64
N LEU A 41 -26.84 5.60 8.43
CA LEU A 41 -25.75 5.83 7.47
C LEU A 41 -25.58 7.32 7.16
N LYS A 42 -26.67 8.01 6.81
CA LYS A 42 -26.63 9.44 6.51
C LYS A 42 -26.09 10.25 7.69
N LYS A 43 -26.48 9.89 8.93
CA LYS A 43 -25.97 10.53 10.15
C LYS A 43 -24.46 10.32 10.29
N ALA A 44 -23.97 9.08 10.19
CA ALA A 44 -22.55 8.76 10.30
C ALA A 44 -21.70 9.46 9.23
N VAL A 45 -22.15 9.45 7.97
CA VAL A 45 -21.46 10.13 6.84
C VAL A 45 -21.43 11.66 7.04
N THR A 46 -22.53 12.25 7.54
CA THR A 46 -22.58 13.70 7.84
C THR A 46 -21.59 14.07 8.94
N GLU A 47 -21.45 13.22 9.94
CA GLU A 47 -20.53 13.42 11.05
C GLU A 47 -19.07 13.27 10.61
N LEU A 48 -18.75 12.23 9.82
CA LEU A 48 -17.44 12.07 9.17
C LEU A 48 -17.05 13.30 8.33
N GLY A 49 -18.01 13.89 7.62
CA GLY A 49 -17.79 15.10 6.83
C GLY A 49 -17.31 16.31 7.64
N ARG A 50 -17.54 16.31 8.95
CA ARG A 50 -17.09 17.37 9.89
C ARG A 50 -15.75 17.05 10.55
N MET A 51 -15.29 15.81 10.45
CA MET A 51 -14.05 15.40 11.08
C MET A 51 -12.82 16.01 10.36
N PRO A 52 -11.76 16.34 11.11
CA PRO A 52 -10.50 16.78 10.53
C PRO A 52 -9.94 15.80 9.48
N PRO A 53 -9.21 16.28 8.47
CA PRO A 53 -8.38 15.44 7.61
C PRO A 53 -7.40 14.58 8.42
N LEU A 54 -7.20 13.30 8.05
CA LEU A 54 -6.17 12.46 8.68
C LEU A 54 -4.78 12.80 8.16
N VAL A 55 -4.69 13.20 6.89
CA VAL A 55 -3.43 13.57 6.22
C VAL A 55 -3.56 14.91 5.50
N HIS A 56 -2.44 15.62 5.36
CA HIS A 56 -2.42 16.91 4.68
C HIS A 56 -1.98 16.78 3.20
N PRO A 57 -2.50 17.61 2.26
CA PRO A 57 -2.08 17.60 0.85
C PRO A 57 -0.57 17.72 0.61
N ASN A 58 0.17 18.41 1.47
CA ASN A 58 1.64 18.49 1.39
C ASN A 58 2.28 17.09 1.49
N GLU A 59 1.79 16.25 2.40
CA GLU A 59 2.31 14.89 2.62
C GLU A 59 1.96 13.98 1.45
N ILE A 60 0.74 14.11 0.93
CA ILE A 60 0.28 13.38 -0.26
C ILE A 60 1.15 13.72 -1.48
N ASN A 61 1.44 15.01 -1.69
CA ASN A 61 2.28 15.45 -2.81
C ASN A 61 3.75 15.08 -2.62
N ALA A 62 4.27 15.07 -1.39
CA ALA A 62 5.60 14.56 -1.08
C ALA A 62 5.70 13.06 -1.43
N LEU A 63 4.72 12.25 -1.01
CA LEU A 63 4.66 10.83 -1.39
C LEU A 63 4.61 10.66 -2.92
N LYS A 64 3.77 11.43 -3.61
CA LYS A 64 3.67 11.37 -5.07
C LYS A 64 5.00 11.72 -5.76
N ALA A 65 5.76 12.68 -5.22
CA ALA A 65 7.11 12.99 -5.68
C ALA A 65 8.09 11.83 -5.44
N HIS A 66 8.00 11.13 -4.30
CA HIS A 66 8.81 9.93 -4.07
C HIS A 66 8.43 8.78 -5.00
N LEU A 67 7.15 8.58 -5.29
CA LEU A 67 6.69 7.57 -6.24
C LEU A 67 7.08 7.88 -7.69
N ARG A 68 7.25 9.17 -8.05
CA ARG A 68 7.87 9.56 -9.32
C ARG A 68 9.30 9.02 -9.41
N GLU A 69 10.10 9.19 -8.37
CA GLU A 69 11.48 8.66 -8.35
C GLU A 69 11.47 7.12 -8.45
N VAL A 70 10.52 6.45 -7.81
CA VAL A 70 10.36 4.99 -7.96
C VAL A 70 10.00 4.60 -9.39
N ALA A 71 9.05 5.29 -10.02
CA ALA A 71 8.65 5.02 -11.42
C ALA A 71 9.82 5.20 -12.41
N GLN A 72 10.75 6.08 -12.08
CA GLN A 72 11.96 6.36 -12.87
C GLN A 72 13.15 5.44 -12.53
N GLY A 73 13.00 4.54 -11.57
CA GLY A 73 14.08 3.62 -11.18
C GLY A 73 15.06 4.19 -10.14
N ASN A 74 14.79 5.35 -9.54
CA ASN A 74 15.67 6.00 -8.56
C ASN A 74 15.32 5.66 -7.09
N GLY A 75 14.21 4.98 -6.86
CA GLY A 75 13.76 4.53 -5.54
C GLY A 75 13.12 3.16 -5.59
N PHE A 76 12.88 2.57 -4.42
CA PHE A 76 12.13 1.32 -4.26
C PHE A 76 10.98 1.52 -3.27
N LEU A 77 9.80 1.00 -3.58
CA LEU A 77 8.60 1.09 -2.75
C LEU A 77 8.45 -0.18 -1.89
N LEU A 78 8.41 0.00 -0.58
CA LEU A 78 7.99 -1.01 0.38
C LEU A 78 6.61 -0.62 0.92
N GLN A 79 5.59 -1.39 0.54
CA GLN A 79 4.26 -1.28 1.13
C GLN A 79 3.94 -2.55 1.93
N GLY A 80 3.54 -2.41 3.19
CA GLY A 80 3.26 -3.57 4.02
C GLY A 80 2.46 -3.28 5.28
N GLY A 81 1.80 -4.29 5.82
CA GLY A 81 1.02 -4.24 7.05
C GLY A 81 -0.08 -5.28 7.04
N ASP A 82 -1.15 -5.06 7.82
CA ASP A 82 -2.19 -6.06 7.97
C ASP A 82 -3.00 -6.30 6.68
N CYS A 83 -3.58 -7.49 6.57
CA CYS A 83 -4.57 -7.78 5.53
C CYS A 83 -5.82 -6.91 5.73
N ALA A 84 -6.36 -6.98 6.95
CA ALA A 84 -7.39 -6.09 7.47
C ALA A 84 -7.00 -5.72 8.90
N GLU A 85 -7.00 -4.43 9.21
CA GLU A 85 -6.84 -3.95 10.58
C GLU A 85 -8.09 -4.30 11.39
N LEU A 86 -7.87 -4.59 12.68
CA LEU A 86 -8.92 -4.66 13.68
C LEU A 86 -8.82 -3.43 14.58
N PHE A 87 -9.94 -3.01 15.16
CA PHE A 87 -9.93 -1.93 16.16
C PHE A 87 -9.02 -2.28 17.34
N ASP A 88 -8.95 -3.56 17.71
CA ASP A 88 -8.05 -4.06 18.77
C ASP A 88 -6.57 -3.92 18.41
N TYR A 89 -6.21 -3.78 17.13
CA TYR A 89 -4.83 -3.53 16.71
C TYR A 89 -4.40 -2.07 16.91
N CYS A 90 -5.32 -1.19 17.32
CA CYS A 90 -5.01 0.18 17.74
C CYS A 90 -4.40 0.19 19.15
N GLU A 91 -3.30 -0.54 19.29
CA GLU A 91 -2.55 -0.75 20.53
C GLU A 91 -1.08 -0.46 20.28
N GLN A 92 -0.37 0.08 21.29
CA GLN A 92 1.03 0.45 21.17
C GLN A 92 1.90 -0.71 20.64
N GLY A 93 1.79 -1.91 21.22
CA GLY A 93 2.62 -3.05 20.85
C GLY A 93 2.45 -3.44 19.38
N ALA A 94 1.19 -3.59 18.94
CA ALA A 94 0.85 -3.97 17.56
C ALA A 94 1.27 -2.90 16.53
N ILE A 95 1.17 -1.61 16.87
CA ILE A 95 1.61 -0.53 15.98
C ILE A 95 3.14 -0.50 15.90
N GLU A 96 3.84 -0.57 17.04
CA GLU A 96 5.30 -0.58 17.05
C GLU A 96 5.90 -1.79 16.33
N SER A 97 5.33 -2.99 16.51
CA SER A 97 5.86 -4.21 15.87
C SER A 97 5.82 -4.09 14.34
N LYS A 98 4.72 -3.57 13.79
CA LYS A 98 4.60 -3.29 12.34
C LYS A 98 5.58 -2.22 11.86
N ILE A 99 5.72 -1.10 12.58
CA ILE A 99 6.68 -0.05 12.22
C ILE A 99 8.10 -0.62 12.21
N LYS A 100 8.50 -1.34 13.28
CA LYS A 100 9.82 -1.96 13.40
C LYS A 100 10.11 -2.90 12.23
N LEU A 101 9.16 -3.77 11.87
CA LEU A 101 9.31 -4.67 10.73
C LEU A 101 9.51 -3.93 9.41
N LEU A 102 8.69 -2.91 9.11
CA LEU A 102 8.86 -2.10 7.90
C LEU A 102 10.23 -1.39 7.88
N LEU A 103 10.71 -0.90 9.01
CA LEU A 103 12.03 -0.28 9.14
C LEU A 103 13.18 -1.29 8.91
N GLN A 104 13.10 -2.47 9.52
CA GLN A 104 14.09 -3.55 9.36
C GLN A 104 14.17 -4.01 7.89
N MET A 105 13.03 -4.27 7.25
CA MET A 105 12.98 -4.61 5.82
C MET A 105 13.56 -3.50 4.96
N SER A 106 13.23 -2.25 5.27
CA SER A 106 13.77 -1.10 4.52
C SER A 106 15.28 -1.02 4.61
N LEU A 107 15.87 -1.36 5.76
CA LEU A 107 17.33 -1.37 5.92
C LEU A 107 18.00 -2.37 4.98
N VAL A 108 17.45 -3.58 4.91
CA VAL A 108 17.92 -4.65 4.01
C VAL A 108 17.78 -4.20 2.54
N LEU A 109 16.64 -3.61 2.19
CA LEU A 109 16.37 -3.11 0.84
C LEU A 109 17.30 -1.96 0.46
N ILE A 110 17.52 -0.96 1.32
CA ILE A 110 18.46 0.15 1.07
C ILE A 110 19.85 -0.41 0.81
N TRP A 111 20.32 -1.32 1.68
CA TRP A 111 21.64 -1.91 1.56
C TRP A 111 21.80 -2.69 0.24
N GLY A 112 20.81 -3.51 -0.13
CA GLY A 112 20.92 -4.37 -1.31
C GLY A 112 20.65 -3.68 -2.64
N THR A 113 19.73 -2.70 -2.66
CA THR A 113 19.34 -1.97 -3.88
C THR A 113 20.22 -0.76 -4.17
N ASN A 114 20.87 -0.21 -3.13
CA ASN A 114 21.54 1.09 -3.16
C ASN A 114 20.61 2.23 -3.64
N LYS A 115 19.33 2.17 -3.25
CA LYS A 115 18.28 3.15 -3.58
C LYS A 115 17.55 3.61 -2.33
N ARG A 116 16.92 4.78 -2.41
CA ARG A 116 16.00 5.24 -1.35
C ARG A 116 14.78 4.33 -1.30
N VAL A 117 14.36 3.95 -0.08
CA VAL A 117 13.13 3.18 0.13
C VAL A 117 12.00 4.10 0.58
N VAL A 118 10.91 4.10 -0.19
CA VAL A 118 9.62 4.73 0.15
C VAL A 118 8.80 3.74 0.96
N ARG A 119 8.32 4.15 2.14
CA ARG A 119 7.61 3.26 3.08
C ARG A 119 6.14 3.64 3.16
N ILE A 120 5.27 2.69 2.86
CA ILE A 120 3.82 2.87 2.99
C ILE A 120 3.26 1.75 3.88
N GLY A 121 2.74 2.10 5.04
CA GLY A 121 2.01 1.18 5.91
C GLY A 121 0.62 0.88 5.36
N ARG A 122 0.20 -0.38 5.39
CA ARG A 122 -1.22 -0.76 5.36
C ARG A 122 -1.78 -0.61 6.78
N MET A 123 -1.94 0.65 7.19
CA MET A 123 -2.18 1.05 8.58
C MET A 123 -3.04 2.31 8.61
N ALA A 124 -3.77 2.49 9.71
CA ALA A 124 -4.64 3.63 9.97
C ALA A 124 -5.74 3.84 8.91
N GLY A 125 -6.37 2.76 8.47
CA GLY A 125 -7.53 2.85 7.55
C GLY A 125 -7.93 1.54 6.88
N GLN A 126 -7.14 0.47 7.00
CA GLN A 126 -7.32 -0.80 6.30
C GLN A 126 -8.38 -1.69 6.99
N TYR A 127 -9.52 -1.13 7.35
CA TYR A 127 -10.59 -1.80 8.11
C TYR A 127 -11.66 -2.45 7.24
N ALA A 128 -11.61 -2.29 5.91
CA ALA A 128 -12.61 -2.84 4.99
C ALA A 128 -12.02 -4.00 4.18
N LYS A 129 -12.81 -5.05 3.95
CA LYS A 129 -12.40 -6.19 3.13
C LYS A 129 -13.48 -6.61 2.12
N PRO A 130 -13.15 -6.78 0.83
CA PRO A 130 -14.08 -7.36 -0.12
C PRO A 130 -14.25 -8.86 0.13
N ARG A 131 -15.45 -9.40 -0.10
CA ARG A 131 -15.76 -10.82 0.10
C ARG A 131 -16.28 -11.44 -1.19
N SER A 132 -15.91 -12.71 -1.40
CA SER A 132 -16.43 -13.50 -2.52
C SER A 132 -17.91 -13.86 -2.34
N SER A 133 -18.37 -13.98 -1.09
CA SER A 133 -19.76 -14.28 -0.72
C SER A 133 -20.24 -13.31 0.36
N PRO A 134 -21.51 -12.84 0.30
CA PRO A 134 -22.10 -12.01 1.35
C PRO A 134 -22.31 -12.75 2.67
N THR A 135 -22.40 -14.08 2.65
CA THR A 135 -22.54 -14.95 3.82
C THR A 135 -21.42 -15.98 3.91
N GLU A 136 -21.17 -16.49 5.11
CA GLU A 136 -20.23 -17.58 5.40
C GLU A 136 -20.79 -18.56 6.45
N MET A 137 -20.32 -19.80 6.40
CA MET A 137 -20.69 -20.83 7.36
C MET A 137 -19.72 -20.82 8.54
N VAL A 138 -20.23 -20.57 9.75
CA VAL A 138 -19.45 -20.62 11.00
C VAL A 138 -20.12 -21.63 11.92
N ASN A 139 -19.42 -22.70 12.29
CA ASN A 139 -19.94 -23.78 13.15
C ASN A 139 -21.29 -24.36 12.68
N GLY A 140 -21.49 -24.47 11.36
CA GLY A 140 -22.73 -24.99 10.77
C GLY A 140 -23.89 -23.98 10.67
N GLN A 141 -23.69 -22.74 11.11
CA GLN A 141 -24.67 -21.65 10.96
C GLN A 141 -24.26 -20.71 9.82
N GLU A 142 -25.22 -20.33 8.97
CA GLU A 142 -25.02 -19.30 7.95
C GLU A 142 -25.12 -17.91 8.59
N LEU A 143 -24.06 -17.12 8.47
CA LEU A 143 -23.95 -15.77 9.02
C LEU A 143 -23.50 -14.78 7.94
N PRO A 144 -23.80 -13.47 8.09
CA PRO A 144 -23.15 -12.45 7.28
C PRO A 144 -21.62 -12.55 7.37
N SER A 145 -20.97 -12.51 6.22
CA SER A 145 -19.51 -12.52 6.13
C SER A 145 -18.93 -11.35 6.91
N PHE A 146 -17.82 -11.58 7.62
CA PHE A 146 -17.01 -10.51 8.20
C PHE A 146 -16.40 -9.67 7.07
N ARG A 147 -16.69 -8.38 7.05
CA ARG A 147 -16.25 -7.46 5.98
C ARG A 147 -15.27 -6.41 6.49
N GLY A 148 -14.70 -6.68 7.66
CA GLY A 148 -13.80 -5.80 8.37
C GLY A 148 -14.54 -4.90 9.36
N ASP A 149 -13.80 -4.46 10.40
CA ASP A 149 -14.36 -3.83 11.60
C ASP A 149 -15.11 -2.52 11.34
N ILE A 150 -14.88 -1.88 10.18
CA ILE A 150 -15.61 -0.69 9.72
C ILE A 150 -17.08 -0.98 9.38
N LEU A 151 -17.45 -2.25 9.14
CA LEU A 151 -18.83 -2.66 8.85
C LEU A 151 -19.45 -3.52 9.94
N ASN A 152 -18.76 -4.59 10.34
CA ASN A 152 -19.25 -5.55 11.32
C ASN A 152 -18.06 -6.18 12.07
N GLY A 153 -18.32 -6.79 13.23
CA GLY A 153 -17.29 -7.46 14.01
C GLY A 153 -17.07 -8.90 13.56
N TYR A 154 -15.95 -9.50 13.97
CA TYR A 154 -15.65 -10.89 13.64
C TYR A 154 -16.46 -11.90 14.47
N HIS A 155 -16.78 -11.57 15.73
CA HIS A 155 -17.57 -12.47 16.58
C HIS A 155 -18.98 -12.68 16.02
N VAL A 156 -19.56 -13.86 16.30
CA VAL A 156 -20.82 -14.33 15.70
C VAL A 156 -22.02 -13.43 16.04
N ASP A 157 -21.97 -12.76 17.18
CA ASP A 157 -22.95 -11.80 17.69
C ASP A 157 -22.75 -10.37 17.17
N GLU A 158 -21.65 -10.10 16.46
CA GLU A 158 -21.32 -8.78 15.91
C GLU A 158 -21.43 -8.71 14.38
N ARG A 159 -22.07 -9.68 13.73
CA ARG A 159 -22.13 -9.78 12.25
C ARG A 159 -23.05 -8.79 11.56
N GLU A 160 -23.92 -8.11 12.30
CA GLU A 160 -24.79 -7.07 11.74
C GLU A 160 -23.99 -5.83 11.34
N ILE A 161 -24.38 -5.22 10.22
CA ILE A 161 -23.74 -4.00 9.72
C ILE A 161 -24.17 -2.81 10.58
N ASP A 162 -23.20 -2.13 11.19
CA ASP A 162 -23.40 -0.91 12.00
C ASP A 162 -22.76 0.31 11.34
N PRO A 163 -23.52 1.27 10.78
CA PRO A 163 -22.97 2.49 10.20
C PRO A 163 -22.10 3.33 11.16
N ASN A 164 -22.28 3.21 12.48
CA ASN A 164 -21.44 3.95 13.44
C ASN A 164 -19.99 3.44 13.44
N ARG A 165 -19.74 2.22 12.94
CA ARG A 165 -18.37 1.69 12.77
C ARG A 165 -17.55 2.50 11.76
N LEU A 166 -18.19 3.28 10.88
CA LEU A 166 -17.51 4.26 10.02
C LEU A 166 -16.79 5.34 10.86
N LEU A 167 -17.46 5.87 11.89
CA LEU A 167 -16.86 6.85 12.82
C LEU A 167 -15.80 6.19 13.71
N LYS A 168 -16.05 4.96 14.19
CA LYS A 168 -15.05 4.20 14.95
C LYS A 168 -13.78 3.99 14.13
N ALA A 169 -13.89 3.62 12.85
CA ALA A 169 -12.75 3.45 11.97
C ALA A 169 -11.95 4.76 11.81
N TYR A 170 -12.63 5.90 11.66
CA TYR A 170 -11.97 7.21 11.65
C TYR A 170 -11.19 7.47 12.95
N HIS A 171 -11.78 7.24 14.12
CA HIS A 171 -11.12 7.49 15.40
C HIS A 171 -9.91 6.57 15.64
N HIS A 172 -10.01 5.28 15.30
CA HIS A 172 -8.87 4.36 15.39
C HIS A 172 -7.78 4.70 14.37
N SER A 173 -8.17 5.14 13.16
CA SER A 173 -7.23 5.64 12.16
C SER A 173 -6.46 6.87 12.67
N ALA A 174 -7.17 7.84 13.24
CA ALA A 174 -6.57 9.04 13.81
C ALA A 174 -5.61 8.73 14.98
N ALA A 175 -6.03 7.86 15.90
CA ALA A 175 -5.21 7.43 17.03
C ALA A 175 -3.94 6.69 16.58
N THR A 176 -4.10 5.74 15.65
CA THR A 176 -2.99 4.98 15.06
C THR A 176 -2.01 5.89 14.34
N LEU A 177 -2.49 6.79 13.48
CA LEU A 177 -1.64 7.72 12.74
C LEU A 177 -0.91 8.72 13.65
N ASN A 178 -1.59 9.25 14.67
CA ASN A 178 -0.97 10.11 15.68
C ASN A 178 0.16 9.38 16.42
N TYR A 179 -0.07 8.12 16.79
CA TYR A 179 0.93 7.30 17.46
C TYR A 179 2.11 7.00 16.52
N ILE A 180 1.87 6.62 15.26
CA ILE A 180 2.92 6.43 14.24
C ILE A 180 3.81 7.67 14.15
N ARG A 181 3.22 8.87 14.00
CA ARG A 181 3.96 10.13 13.91
C ARG A 181 4.82 10.37 15.15
N THR A 182 4.24 10.13 16.33
CA THR A 182 4.95 10.29 17.62
C THR A 182 6.11 9.31 17.74
N ALA A 183 5.88 8.02 17.46
CA ALA A 183 6.89 6.97 17.54
C ALA A 183 8.09 7.23 16.61
N LEU A 184 7.83 7.68 15.38
CA LEU A 184 8.89 8.07 14.44
C LEU A 184 9.69 9.27 14.93
N SER A 185 9.01 10.29 15.48
CA SER A 185 9.68 11.48 16.04
C SER A 185 10.45 11.21 17.33
N SER A 186 10.07 10.19 18.10
CA SER A 186 10.71 9.83 19.38
C SER A 186 11.93 8.91 19.22
N GLY A 187 12.27 8.52 17.99
CA GLY A 187 13.48 7.78 17.69
C GLY A 187 13.30 6.26 17.59
N ILE A 188 12.08 5.72 17.40
CA ILE A 188 11.89 4.30 17.06
C ILE A 188 12.65 3.92 15.77
N ALA A 189 12.92 4.92 14.93
CA ALA A 189 13.65 4.80 13.69
C ALA A 189 15.07 5.38 13.76
N ASP A 190 15.60 5.65 14.96
CA ASP A 190 16.92 6.25 15.14
C ASP A 190 18.03 5.27 14.72
N LEU A 191 18.75 5.66 13.65
CA LEU A 191 19.90 4.94 13.11
C LEU A 191 21.10 4.88 14.07
N HIS A 192 21.11 5.68 15.14
CA HIS A 192 22.18 5.74 16.15
C HIS A 192 21.94 4.88 17.39
N ARG A 193 20.75 4.25 17.54
CA ARG A 193 20.45 3.33 18.66
C ARG A 193 20.32 1.87 18.20
N PRO A 194 21.40 1.27 17.68
CA PRO A 194 21.33 -0.02 17.03
C PRO A 194 21.28 -1.23 17.98
N LEU A 195 21.36 -1.01 19.31
CA LEU A 195 21.28 -2.09 20.30
C LEU A 195 19.87 -2.71 20.39
N ASP A 196 18.84 -2.04 19.86
CA ASP A 196 17.48 -2.59 19.69
C ASP A 196 17.28 -3.30 18.33
N TRP A 197 18.29 -3.30 17.44
CA TRP A 197 18.21 -3.96 16.12
C TRP A 197 18.56 -5.45 16.18
N GLY A 198 18.81 -5.96 17.38
CA GLY A 198 18.96 -7.38 17.59
C GLY A 198 17.67 -8.08 17.19
N LEU A 199 17.78 -9.03 16.27
CA LEU A 199 16.74 -10.03 16.05
C LEU A 199 16.77 -11.03 17.23
N GLY A 200 16.58 -10.55 18.47
CA GLY A 200 16.72 -11.33 19.70
C GLY A 200 15.80 -12.55 19.76
N HIS A 201 14.69 -12.45 19.04
CA HIS A 201 13.62 -13.43 18.86
C HIS A 201 13.73 -14.22 17.53
N VAL A 202 14.60 -13.81 16.59
CA VAL A 202 14.87 -14.64 15.39
C VAL A 202 15.78 -15.79 15.76
N ARG A 203 15.20 -16.98 15.69
CA ARG A 203 15.87 -18.25 15.97
C ARG A 203 16.70 -18.78 14.81
N ASP A 204 16.46 -18.32 13.58
CA ASP A 204 17.25 -18.73 12.41
C ASP A 204 18.66 -18.08 12.47
N PRO A 205 19.72 -18.88 12.68
CA PRO A 205 21.08 -18.37 12.77
C PRO A 205 21.57 -17.75 11.46
N VAL A 206 21.11 -18.23 10.30
CA VAL A 206 21.56 -17.76 8.98
C VAL A 206 21.00 -16.37 8.69
N LEU A 207 19.68 -16.20 8.86
CA LEU A 207 19.03 -14.90 8.69
C LEU A 207 19.58 -13.87 9.68
N LYS A 208 19.79 -14.30 10.93
CA LYS A 208 20.39 -13.47 11.98
C LYS A 208 21.80 -13.02 11.61
N GLU A 209 22.64 -13.91 11.08
CA GLU A 209 23.99 -13.57 10.64
C GLU A 209 23.97 -12.56 9.48
N LYS A 210 23.13 -12.79 8.46
CA LYS A 210 22.98 -11.87 7.32
C LYS A 210 22.56 -10.47 7.76
N TYR A 211 21.52 -10.37 8.59
CA TYR A 211 21.06 -9.09 9.11
C TYR A 211 22.12 -8.41 9.98
N SER A 212 22.78 -9.18 10.85
CA SER A 212 23.83 -8.64 11.73
C SER A 212 25.00 -8.05 10.94
N LYS A 213 25.34 -8.64 9.78
CA LYS A 213 26.36 -8.09 8.87
C LYS A 213 25.94 -6.73 8.29
N ILE A 214 24.69 -6.59 7.85
CA ILE A 214 24.14 -5.31 7.34
C ILE A 214 24.17 -4.26 8.45
N ALA A 215 23.61 -4.58 9.62
CA ALA A 215 23.58 -3.68 10.76
C ALA A 215 24.98 -3.22 11.16
N SER A 216 25.94 -4.14 11.25
CA SER A 216 27.34 -3.83 11.57
C SER A 216 27.99 -2.93 10.52
N SER A 217 27.75 -3.17 9.23
CA SER A 217 28.26 -2.33 8.14
C SER A 217 27.73 -0.88 8.25
N ILE A 218 26.44 -0.72 8.55
CA ILE A 218 25.81 0.60 8.67
C ILE A 218 26.34 1.35 9.89
N GLN A 219 26.45 0.66 11.03
CA GLN A 219 27.09 1.22 12.23
C GLN A 219 28.51 1.72 11.94
N GLN A 220 29.31 0.94 11.21
CA GLN A 220 30.67 1.32 10.83
C GLN A 220 30.68 2.57 9.94
N THR A 221 29.76 2.66 8.96
CA THR A 221 29.62 3.85 8.10
C THR A 221 29.21 5.08 8.90
N LEU A 222 28.23 4.98 9.79
CA LEU A 222 27.80 6.09 10.65
C LEU A 222 28.93 6.56 11.56
N ARG A 223 29.69 5.61 12.14
CA ARG A 223 30.88 5.93 12.94
C ARG A 223 31.95 6.63 12.12
N PHE A 224 32.17 6.21 10.87
CA PHE A 224 33.11 6.88 9.96
C PHE A 224 32.69 8.32 9.66
N LEU A 225 31.42 8.57 9.34
CA LEU A 225 30.88 9.91 9.13
C LEU A 225 31.07 10.81 10.35
N GLN A 226 30.84 10.26 11.55
CA GLN A 226 31.12 10.96 12.81
C GLN A 226 32.60 11.30 12.97
N VAL A 227 33.52 10.38 12.67
CA VAL A 227 34.98 10.57 12.77
C VAL A 227 35.47 11.70 11.85
N ILE A 228 34.97 11.76 10.61
CA ILE A 228 35.36 12.82 9.66
C ILE A 228 34.63 14.15 9.90
N ASN A 229 33.84 14.26 10.98
CA ASN A 229 32.96 15.38 11.30
C ASN A 229 32.04 15.79 10.13
N ALA A 230 31.74 14.84 9.24
CA ALA A 230 30.65 14.94 8.29
C ALA A 230 29.38 14.66 9.10
N ARG A 231 28.97 15.64 9.91
CA ARG A 231 27.67 15.60 10.57
C ARG A 231 26.64 15.70 9.46
N PRO A 232 25.87 14.65 9.18
CA PRO A 232 24.74 14.82 8.28
C PRO A 232 23.81 15.77 9.04
N GLY A 233 23.63 17.00 8.55
CA GLY A 233 22.56 17.87 9.06
C GLY A 233 21.16 17.29 8.79
N GLU A 234 21.12 16.14 8.12
CA GLU A 234 20.00 15.55 7.38
C GLU A 234 20.05 14.01 7.43
N LEU A 235 20.52 13.37 8.52
CA LEU A 235 20.05 12.00 8.82
C LEU A 235 18.58 12.15 9.29
N GLU A 236 17.73 12.55 8.35
CA GLU A 236 16.37 13.04 8.55
C GLU A 236 15.45 11.96 9.12
N THR A 237 14.40 12.45 9.75
CA THR A 237 13.23 11.70 10.21
C THR A 237 12.79 10.67 9.19
N VAL A 238 12.70 9.40 9.61
CA VAL A 238 12.16 8.37 8.74
C VAL A 238 10.68 8.65 8.45
N GLU A 239 10.36 8.83 7.17
CA GLU A 239 8.99 8.99 6.70
C GLU A 239 8.30 7.64 6.54
N LEU A 240 7.08 7.55 7.05
CA LEU A 240 6.16 6.44 6.85
C LEU A 240 4.80 7.02 6.46
N TYR A 241 4.31 6.61 5.30
CA TYR A 241 2.98 6.98 4.81
C TYR A 241 1.96 5.90 5.15
N THR A 242 0.68 6.20 5.02
CA THR A 242 -0.43 5.27 5.29
C THR A 242 -1.22 4.97 4.02
N SER A 243 -1.83 3.78 3.99
CA SER A 243 -2.65 3.34 2.88
C SER A 243 -3.71 2.32 3.26
N HIS A 244 -4.79 2.31 2.48
CA HIS A 244 -5.83 1.30 2.51
C HIS A 244 -6.52 1.14 1.14
N GLU A 245 -7.30 0.09 0.99
CA GLU A 245 -8.19 -0.09 -0.16
C GLU A 245 -9.32 0.91 -0.02
N GLY A 246 -9.50 1.80 -1.00
CA GLY A 246 -10.62 2.76 -1.03
C GLY A 246 -11.93 2.05 -1.38
N LEU A 247 -12.34 1.09 -0.55
CA LEU A 247 -13.42 0.14 -0.82
C LEU A 247 -14.79 0.74 -0.50
N LEU A 248 -14.92 1.39 0.66
CA LEU A 248 -16.18 1.93 1.14
C LEU A 248 -16.26 3.41 0.80
N LEU A 249 -16.86 3.73 -0.34
CA LEU A 249 -16.96 5.10 -0.83
C LEU A 249 -17.83 5.99 0.09
N GLU A 250 -18.67 5.39 0.94
CA GLU A 250 -19.37 6.08 2.03
C GLU A 250 -18.43 6.58 3.14
N TYR A 251 -17.23 6.00 3.27
CA TYR A 251 -16.15 6.47 4.15
C TYR A 251 -15.20 7.43 3.44
N GLU A 252 -14.79 7.11 2.21
CA GLU A 252 -13.83 7.93 1.45
C GLU A 252 -14.43 9.29 1.02
N GLN A 253 -15.67 9.30 0.52
CA GLN A 253 -16.34 10.54 0.08
C GLN A 253 -16.36 11.62 1.17
N PRO A 254 -16.86 11.38 2.40
CA PRO A 254 -16.88 12.40 3.43
C PRO A 254 -15.50 12.74 4.00
N LEU A 255 -14.42 12.04 3.63
CA LEU A 255 -13.03 12.38 3.96
C LEU A 255 -12.28 13.02 2.78
N THR A 256 -12.92 13.18 1.63
CA THR A 256 -12.40 13.93 0.50
C THR A 256 -12.59 15.44 0.72
N ARG A 257 -11.54 16.23 0.50
CA ARG A 257 -11.51 17.68 0.76
C ARG A 257 -11.03 18.44 -0.47
N LEU A 258 -11.70 19.53 -0.81
CA LEU A 258 -11.19 20.51 -1.77
C LEU A 258 -10.18 21.40 -1.05
N MET A 259 -8.89 21.28 -1.39
CA MET A 259 -7.81 21.98 -0.70
C MET A 259 -6.85 22.63 -1.70
N GLU A 260 -6.11 23.64 -1.24
CA GLU A 260 -5.08 24.27 -2.08
C GLU A 260 -4.02 23.25 -2.48
N LYS A 261 -3.67 23.27 -3.76
CA LYS A 261 -2.54 22.53 -4.31
C LYS A 261 -1.25 23.14 -3.73
N PRO A 262 -0.38 22.34 -3.10
CA PRO A 262 0.88 22.85 -2.60
C PRO A 262 1.72 23.47 -3.72
N THR A 263 2.11 24.73 -3.59
CA THR A 263 2.89 25.49 -4.59
C THR A 263 4.38 25.13 -4.60
N HIS A 264 4.83 24.47 -3.54
CA HIS A 264 6.14 23.85 -3.46
C HIS A 264 5.97 22.45 -2.85
N PRO A 265 6.61 21.39 -3.40
CA PRO A 265 6.74 20.13 -2.69
C PRO A 265 7.64 20.39 -1.47
N GLY A 266 7.04 20.86 -0.39
CA GLY A 266 7.74 21.21 0.83
C GLY A 266 8.21 19.93 1.50
N VAL A 267 9.52 19.68 1.42
CA VAL A 267 10.24 19.05 2.53
C VAL A 267 9.96 19.93 3.75
N SER A 268 9.14 19.42 4.67
CA SER A 268 8.78 20.12 5.90
C SER A 268 10.05 20.33 6.71
N ARG A 269 10.70 21.50 6.64
CA ARG A 269 11.80 21.86 7.55
C ARG A 269 11.21 22.38 8.86
N PRO A 270 11.35 21.70 10.01
CA PRO A 270 11.05 22.29 11.30
C PRO A 270 12.21 23.25 11.66
N GLY A 271 11.92 24.54 11.84
CA GLY A 271 12.85 25.48 12.50
C GLY A 271 13.46 26.63 11.68
N THR A 272 12.90 27.02 10.53
CA THR A 272 13.37 28.24 9.84
C THR A 272 12.69 29.48 10.44
N PRO A 273 13.41 30.51 10.94
CA PRO A 273 12.80 31.75 11.39
C PRO A 273 12.10 32.48 10.23
N PRO A 274 11.05 33.28 10.48
CA PRO A 274 10.37 34.02 9.42
C PRO A 274 11.27 35.18 8.95
N GLY A 275 11.99 34.97 7.85
CA GLY A 275 12.91 35.95 7.28
C GLY A 275 12.99 35.85 5.76
N SER A 276 12.26 36.75 5.10
CA SER A 276 12.39 37.18 3.69
C SER A 276 12.41 36.13 2.58
N SER A 277 11.27 35.92 1.93
CA SER A 277 11.20 35.53 0.52
C SER A 277 10.49 36.62 -0.29
N PRO A 278 10.93 36.92 -1.52
CA PRO A 278 10.34 37.97 -2.34
C PRO A 278 8.93 37.58 -2.79
N THR A 279 8.00 38.53 -2.70
CA THR A 279 6.61 38.40 -3.12
C THR A 279 6.51 38.22 -4.64
N ILE A 280 6.30 37.00 -5.10
CA ILE A 280 5.71 36.73 -6.42
C ILE A 280 4.21 36.53 -6.19
N ARG A 281 3.38 37.44 -6.69
CA ARG A 281 1.92 37.27 -6.70
C ARG A 281 1.56 36.19 -7.72
N PRO A 282 0.79 35.13 -7.38
CA PRO A 282 0.26 34.24 -8.39
C PRO A 282 -0.84 34.97 -9.17
N VAL A 283 -0.80 34.84 -10.50
CA VAL A 283 -1.90 35.23 -11.38
C VAL A 283 -3.04 34.23 -11.16
N ALA A 284 -4.22 34.73 -10.80
CA ALA A 284 -5.40 33.94 -10.53
C ALA A 284 -5.92 33.27 -11.82
N GLY A 285 -5.73 31.95 -11.88
CA GLY A 285 -6.56 31.02 -12.65
C GLY A 285 -7.13 29.99 -11.68
N ASP A 286 -8.30 29.45 -11.97
CA ASP A 286 -9.12 28.52 -11.17
C ASP A 286 -8.44 27.14 -10.89
N GLU A 287 -7.12 27.03 -11.07
CA GLU A 287 -6.31 25.80 -10.92
C GLU A 287 -5.65 25.66 -9.54
N SER A 288 -6.00 26.50 -8.56
CA SER A 288 -5.29 26.51 -7.26
C SER A 288 -5.72 25.39 -6.31
N LYS A 289 -6.84 24.70 -6.55
CA LYS A 289 -7.40 23.68 -5.64
C LYS A 289 -7.61 22.34 -6.35
N GLU A 290 -7.40 21.27 -5.59
CA GLU A 290 -7.69 19.90 -6.03
C GLU A 290 -8.44 19.16 -4.91
N TYR A 291 -9.12 18.08 -5.27
CA TYR A 291 -9.73 17.20 -4.29
C TYR A 291 -8.73 16.16 -3.82
N TYR A 292 -8.52 16.08 -2.52
CA TYR A 292 -7.67 15.08 -1.87
C TYR A 292 -8.55 14.16 -1.03
N ASP A 293 -8.43 12.85 -1.20
CA ASP A 293 -8.94 11.91 -0.21
C ASP A 293 -8.01 11.97 1.00
N THR A 294 -8.49 12.56 2.09
CA THR A 294 -7.66 12.79 3.28
C THR A 294 -7.79 11.69 4.31
N SER A 295 -8.38 10.54 3.94
CA SER A 295 -8.40 9.33 4.75
C SER A 295 -7.01 8.68 4.85
N ALA A 296 -6.20 8.76 3.79
CA ALA A 296 -4.83 8.25 3.77
C ALA A 296 -3.95 8.94 2.71
N HIS A 297 -2.63 8.71 2.79
CA HIS A 297 -1.69 9.27 1.83
C HIS A 297 -1.83 8.63 0.43
N PHE A 298 -2.02 7.30 0.42
CA PHE A 298 -2.13 6.47 -0.77
C PHE A 298 -3.33 5.53 -0.63
N VAL A 299 -4.17 5.44 -1.65
CA VAL A 299 -5.32 4.53 -1.66
C VAL A 299 -5.29 3.66 -2.91
N TRP A 300 -5.78 2.41 -2.85
CA TRP A 300 -5.84 1.56 -4.05
C TRP A 300 -7.23 1.04 -4.37
N ILE A 301 -7.42 0.71 -5.65
CA ILE A 301 -8.59 0.00 -6.16
C ILE A 301 -8.29 -1.50 -6.20
N GLY A 302 -9.14 -2.30 -5.56
CA GLY A 302 -9.03 -3.75 -5.51
C GLY A 302 -9.35 -4.44 -6.84
N ASP A 303 -8.91 -5.69 -6.99
CA ASP A 303 -9.11 -6.49 -8.22
C ASP A 303 -10.60 -6.76 -8.49
N ARG A 304 -11.45 -6.69 -7.46
CA ARG A 304 -12.91 -6.89 -7.54
C ARG A 304 -13.71 -5.61 -7.79
N THR A 305 -13.06 -4.44 -7.76
CA THR A 305 -13.71 -3.12 -7.79
C THR A 305 -13.14 -2.20 -8.87
N ARG A 306 -12.22 -2.68 -9.71
CA ARG A 306 -11.58 -1.91 -10.80
C ARG A 306 -12.34 -1.89 -12.13
N GLN A 307 -13.65 -2.11 -12.13
CA GLN A 307 -14.43 -2.05 -13.36
C GLN A 307 -14.45 -0.61 -13.90
N LEU A 308 -14.12 -0.43 -15.18
CA LEU A 308 -13.86 0.88 -15.79
C LEU A 308 -15.03 1.87 -15.67
N ASP A 309 -16.26 1.38 -15.74
CA ASP A 309 -17.50 2.16 -15.72
C ASP A 309 -18.18 2.23 -14.34
N HIS A 310 -17.53 1.70 -13.29
CA HIS A 310 -18.08 1.60 -11.94
C HIS A 310 -17.63 2.73 -11.00
N ALA A 311 -18.33 2.78 -9.86
CA ALA A 311 -18.20 3.79 -8.83
C ALA A 311 -16.77 4.01 -8.32
N HIS A 312 -15.98 2.96 -8.10
CA HIS A 312 -14.61 3.10 -7.60
C HIS A 312 -13.71 3.81 -8.59
N VAL A 313 -13.74 3.45 -9.88
CA VAL A 313 -12.95 4.15 -10.91
C VAL A 313 -13.43 5.60 -11.07
N GLU A 314 -14.74 5.84 -11.03
CA GLU A 314 -15.29 7.21 -11.05
C GLU A 314 -14.84 8.04 -9.84
N PHE A 315 -14.83 7.48 -8.63
CA PHE A 315 -14.33 8.18 -7.45
C PHE A 315 -12.84 8.49 -7.58
N PHE A 316 -12.04 7.50 -7.96
CA PHE A 316 -10.58 7.63 -8.04
C PHE A 316 -10.10 8.57 -9.15
N ARG A 317 -10.89 8.79 -10.23
CA ARG A 317 -10.45 9.69 -11.33
C ARG A 317 -10.29 11.15 -10.91
N GLY A 318 -10.96 11.57 -9.84
CA GLY A 318 -10.97 12.98 -9.42
C GLY A 318 -10.17 13.30 -8.16
N ILE A 319 -9.62 12.30 -7.47
CA ILE A 319 -8.74 12.55 -6.31
C ILE A 319 -7.30 12.79 -6.77
N ALA A 320 -6.58 13.68 -6.09
CA ALA A 320 -5.21 14.06 -6.41
C ALA A 320 -4.16 13.09 -5.87
N ASN A 321 -4.51 12.26 -4.88
CA ASN A 321 -3.65 11.26 -4.23
C ASN A 321 -2.91 10.37 -5.26
N PRO A 322 -1.67 9.92 -4.99
CA PRO A 322 -1.15 8.76 -5.69
C PRO A 322 -2.04 7.54 -5.37
N ILE A 323 -2.34 6.73 -6.38
CA ILE A 323 -3.26 5.60 -6.24
C ILE A 323 -2.67 4.29 -6.76
N GLY A 324 -3.12 3.19 -6.16
CA GLY A 324 -2.80 1.84 -6.61
C GLY A 324 -3.94 1.21 -7.42
N ILE A 325 -3.61 0.30 -8.33
CA ILE A 325 -4.57 -0.54 -9.04
C ILE A 325 -4.09 -1.99 -8.93
N LYS A 326 -4.89 -2.87 -8.34
CA LYS A 326 -4.59 -4.30 -8.33
C LYS A 326 -4.75 -4.88 -9.74
N VAL A 327 -3.73 -5.55 -10.25
CA VAL A 327 -3.70 -6.22 -11.55
C VAL A 327 -3.59 -7.71 -11.32
N GLY A 328 -4.72 -8.41 -11.39
CA GLY A 328 -4.79 -9.86 -11.24
C GLY A 328 -4.84 -10.64 -12.56
N PRO A 329 -4.92 -11.98 -12.51
CA PRO A 329 -4.98 -12.84 -13.69
C PRO A 329 -6.16 -12.60 -14.63
N THR A 330 -7.20 -11.93 -14.14
CA THR A 330 -8.41 -11.60 -14.89
C THR A 330 -8.39 -10.16 -15.39
N THR A 331 -7.22 -9.54 -15.51
CA THR A 331 -7.07 -8.20 -16.08
C THR A 331 -6.75 -8.33 -17.56
N PRO A 332 -7.64 -7.91 -18.46
CA PRO A 332 -7.27 -7.75 -19.87
C PRO A 332 -6.28 -6.59 -20.05
N THR A 333 -5.39 -6.69 -21.03
CA THR A 333 -4.39 -5.64 -21.30
C THR A 333 -5.03 -4.36 -21.85
N GLU A 334 -6.13 -4.50 -22.60
CA GLU A 334 -6.94 -3.40 -23.10
C GLU A 334 -7.61 -2.60 -21.97
N ASP A 335 -8.10 -3.30 -20.93
CA ASP A 335 -8.70 -2.67 -19.75
C ASP A 335 -7.64 -1.91 -18.95
N LEU A 336 -6.41 -2.44 -18.86
CA LEU A 336 -5.32 -1.77 -18.14
C LEU A 336 -5.01 -0.40 -18.74
N LEU A 337 -4.90 -0.28 -20.07
CA LEU A 337 -4.67 1.00 -20.73
C LEU A 337 -5.86 1.95 -20.60
N ALA A 338 -7.09 1.43 -20.67
CA ALA A 338 -8.28 2.24 -20.47
C ALA A 338 -8.37 2.81 -19.04
N LEU A 339 -7.98 2.02 -18.04
CA LEU A 339 -7.86 2.46 -16.65
C LEU A 339 -6.82 3.56 -16.50
N LEU A 340 -5.63 3.40 -17.10
CA LEU A 340 -4.58 4.42 -17.05
C LEU A 340 -5.03 5.75 -17.69
N ARG A 341 -5.69 5.69 -18.86
CA ARG A 341 -6.28 6.86 -19.54
C ARG A 341 -7.32 7.57 -18.71
N THR A 342 -8.12 6.82 -17.96
CA THR A 342 -9.18 7.36 -17.10
C THR A 342 -8.62 7.99 -15.83
N LEU A 343 -7.67 7.32 -15.18
CA LEU A 343 -7.19 7.67 -13.84
C LEU A 343 -5.96 8.58 -13.83
N ASN A 344 -5.19 8.61 -14.93
CA ASN A 344 -4.03 9.47 -15.10
C ASN A 344 -3.95 10.03 -16.53
N PRO A 345 -4.95 10.84 -16.96
CA PRO A 345 -4.99 11.38 -18.32
C PRO A 345 -3.80 12.33 -18.61
N SER A 346 -3.26 12.99 -17.59
CA SER A 346 -2.08 13.86 -17.70
C SER A 346 -0.76 13.08 -17.77
N ARG A 347 -0.79 11.75 -17.56
CA ARG A 347 0.41 10.89 -17.51
C ARG A 347 1.43 11.38 -16.48
N GLU A 348 0.96 11.87 -15.33
CA GLU A 348 1.81 12.30 -14.23
C GLU A 348 2.60 11.10 -13.67
N PRO A 349 3.94 11.09 -13.73
CA PRO A 349 4.71 9.98 -13.18
C PRO A 349 4.57 9.89 -11.66
N GLY A 350 4.41 8.68 -11.14
CA GLY A 350 4.19 8.42 -9.71
C GLY A 350 2.74 8.56 -9.25
N LYS A 351 1.82 8.97 -10.14
CA LYS A 351 0.38 9.02 -9.85
C LYS A 351 -0.24 7.64 -9.71
N ILE A 352 0.16 6.69 -10.55
CA ILE A 352 -0.37 5.32 -10.58
C ILE A 352 0.70 4.31 -10.21
N THR A 353 0.34 3.41 -9.29
CA THR A 353 1.08 2.18 -9.02
C THR A 353 0.26 0.97 -9.50
N LEU A 354 0.85 0.15 -10.37
CA LEU A 354 0.27 -1.11 -10.82
C LEU A 354 0.72 -2.24 -9.89
N ILE A 355 -0.23 -2.78 -9.11
CA ILE A 355 0.01 -3.77 -8.06
C ILE A 355 -0.33 -5.16 -8.60
N THR A 356 0.67 -5.82 -9.17
CA THR A 356 0.53 -7.11 -9.85
C THR A 356 0.42 -8.28 -8.88
N ARG A 357 -0.53 -9.21 -9.09
CA ARG A 357 -0.82 -10.33 -8.18
C ARG A 357 -1.30 -11.58 -8.92
N TYR A 358 -0.45 -12.19 -9.71
CA TYR A 358 -0.85 -13.25 -10.64
C TYR A 358 -0.88 -14.65 -10.01
N GLY A 359 -0.04 -14.88 -9.01
CA GLY A 359 0.27 -16.20 -8.49
C GLY A 359 1.52 -16.79 -9.18
N ALA A 360 2.30 -17.55 -8.43
CA ALA A 360 3.57 -18.14 -8.87
C ALA A 360 3.46 -18.97 -10.16
N GLY A 361 2.34 -19.67 -10.33
CA GLY A 361 2.07 -20.50 -11.50
C GLY A 361 1.59 -19.75 -12.75
N LYS A 362 1.37 -18.42 -12.67
CA LYS A 362 0.80 -17.63 -13.78
C LYS A 362 1.61 -16.38 -14.13
N VAL A 363 2.48 -15.92 -13.23
CA VAL A 363 3.24 -14.68 -13.41
C VAL A 363 4.09 -14.68 -14.68
N ALA A 364 4.72 -15.81 -15.02
CA ALA A 364 5.55 -15.94 -16.22
C ALA A 364 4.79 -15.71 -17.53
N ASP A 365 3.52 -16.10 -17.58
CA ASP A 365 2.69 -15.98 -18.78
C ASP A 365 2.02 -14.60 -18.89
N LEU A 366 1.66 -14.01 -17.75
CA LEU A 366 0.81 -12.82 -17.71
C LEU A 366 1.56 -11.51 -17.50
N LEU A 367 2.63 -11.48 -16.71
CA LEU A 367 3.35 -10.23 -16.43
C LEU A 367 4.00 -9.63 -17.69
N PRO A 368 4.65 -10.40 -18.59
CA PRO A 368 5.26 -9.83 -19.79
C PRO A 368 4.26 -9.08 -20.68
N THR A 369 3.05 -9.60 -20.86
CA THR A 369 2.04 -8.99 -21.72
C THR A 369 1.54 -7.66 -21.16
N HIS A 370 1.34 -7.57 -19.84
CA HIS A 370 0.99 -6.32 -19.17
C HIS A 370 2.12 -5.29 -19.20
N ILE A 371 3.38 -5.73 -19.01
CA ILE A 371 4.53 -4.83 -19.11
C ILE A 371 4.60 -4.23 -20.52
N ARG A 372 4.51 -5.07 -21.57
CA ARG A 372 4.55 -4.60 -22.96
C ARG A 372 3.39 -3.66 -23.27
N ALA A 373 2.18 -3.97 -22.80
CA ALA A 373 1.03 -3.09 -22.98
C ALA A 373 1.29 -1.66 -22.47
N VAL A 374 1.94 -1.51 -21.31
CA VAL A 374 2.25 -0.18 -20.74
C VAL A 374 3.49 0.44 -21.39
N GLU A 375 4.59 -0.30 -21.51
CA GLU A 375 5.89 0.20 -21.98
C GLU A 375 5.90 0.56 -23.47
N ASP A 376 4.98 -0.03 -24.25
CA ASP A 376 4.78 0.26 -25.68
C ASP A 376 3.66 1.31 -25.92
N SER A 377 3.10 1.88 -24.84
CA SER A 377 2.06 2.91 -24.87
C SER A 377 2.58 4.29 -24.47
N GLU A 378 1.68 5.28 -24.42
CA GLU A 378 1.95 6.62 -23.91
C GLU A 378 2.25 6.68 -22.40
N TYR A 379 2.15 5.55 -21.67
CA TYR A 379 2.41 5.42 -20.23
C TYR A 379 3.79 4.85 -19.86
N ARG A 380 4.68 4.67 -20.85
CA ARG A 380 6.06 4.25 -20.62
C ARG A 380 6.73 5.06 -19.50
N SER A 381 7.31 4.37 -18.51
CA SER A 381 8.01 5.00 -17.36
C SER A 381 7.14 5.97 -16.52
N CYS A 382 5.81 5.93 -16.66
CA CYS A 382 4.88 6.78 -15.90
C CYS A 382 4.42 6.09 -14.60
N VAL A 383 4.26 4.76 -14.64
CA VAL A 383 3.70 3.98 -13.53
C VAL A 383 4.80 3.41 -12.64
N VAL A 384 4.48 3.21 -11.36
CA VAL A 384 5.27 2.34 -10.48
C VAL A 384 4.78 0.91 -10.67
N TRP A 385 5.66 -0.01 -11.02
CA TRP A 385 5.35 -1.44 -10.95
C TRP A 385 5.60 -1.97 -9.55
N GLN A 386 4.62 -2.66 -8.97
CA GLN A 386 4.71 -3.24 -7.64
C GLN A 386 4.24 -4.70 -7.68
N CYS A 387 4.95 -5.58 -7.00
CA CYS A 387 4.58 -7.01 -6.88
C CYS A 387 3.86 -7.24 -5.56
N ASP A 388 2.66 -7.80 -5.64
CA ASP A 388 1.89 -8.40 -4.54
C ASP A 388 1.93 -9.92 -4.70
N PRO A 389 2.96 -10.59 -4.16
CA PRO A 389 3.11 -12.04 -4.27
C PRO A 389 2.18 -12.80 -3.29
N MET A 390 1.25 -12.13 -2.62
CA MET A 390 0.45 -12.72 -1.55
C MET A 390 -0.91 -13.18 -2.07
N HIS A 391 -1.66 -12.26 -2.68
CA HIS A 391 -3.05 -12.50 -3.07
C HIS A 391 -3.20 -13.50 -4.22
N GLY A 392 -2.15 -13.69 -5.03
CA GLY A 392 -2.08 -14.71 -6.07
C GLY A 392 -1.97 -16.15 -5.56
N ASN A 393 -1.44 -16.34 -4.35
CA ASN A 393 -0.95 -17.62 -3.84
C ASN A 393 -1.71 -18.14 -2.61
N THR A 394 -2.95 -17.69 -2.42
CA THR A 394 -3.78 -18.15 -1.30
C THR A 394 -4.42 -19.50 -1.60
N LEU A 395 -4.32 -20.43 -0.65
CA LEU A 395 -4.95 -21.75 -0.69
C LEU A 395 -5.71 -22.03 0.62
N SER A 396 -6.49 -23.10 0.63
CA SER A 396 -7.17 -23.59 1.83
C SER A 396 -6.68 -25.00 2.17
N THR A 397 -6.40 -25.25 3.45
CA THR A 397 -6.08 -26.58 3.98
C THR A 397 -7.30 -27.50 3.88
N PRO A 398 -7.15 -28.84 4.03
CA PRO A 398 -8.28 -29.76 4.11
C PRO A 398 -9.28 -29.41 5.23
N THR A 399 -8.81 -28.77 6.30
CA THR A 399 -9.62 -28.29 7.44
C THR A 399 -10.26 -26.92 7.19
N GLY A 400 -10.07 -26.31 6.02
CA GLY A 400 -10.69 -25.05 5.61
C GLY A 400 -9.95 -23.78 6.08
N ILE A 401 -8.78 -23.91 6.72
CA ILE A 401 -7.94 -22.78 7.12
C ILE A 401 -7.30 -22.19 5.87
N LYS A 402 -7.40 -20.87 5.67
CA LYS A 402 -6.67 -20.20 4.59
C LYS A 402 -5.20 -20.08 4.96
N THR A 403 -4.32 -20.41 4.03
CA THR A 403 -2.88 -20.23 4.20
C THR A 403 -2.24 -19.87 2.85
N ARG A 404 -0.93 -19.63 2.85
CA ARG A 404 -0.09 -19.41 1.66
C ARG A 404 1.20 -20.17 1.84
N ARG A 405 1.73 -20.78 0.78
CA ARG A 405 3.07 -21.38 0.81
C ARG A 405 4.09 -20.28 0.57
N PHE A 406 5.03 -20.11 1.50
CA PHE A 406 6.10 -19.13 1.37
C PHE A 406 6.89 -19.30 0.07
N ASN A 407 7.12 -20.54 -0.38
CA ASN A 407 7.84 -20.81 -1.63
C ASN A 407 7.11 -20.25 -2.86
N ASP A 408 5.77 -20.25 -2.87
CA ASP A 408 5.00 -19.68 -3.98
C ASP A 408 5.10 -18.15 -3.96
N ILE A 409 5.01 -17.54 -2.77
CA ILE A 409 5.21 -16.09 -2.56
C ILE A 409 6.62 -15.69 -3.04
N TYR A 410 7.64 -16.42 -2.61
CA TYR A 410 9.03 -16.21 -2.99
C TYR A 410 9.20 -16.33 -4.51
N SER A 411 8.65 -17.40 -5.10
CA SER A 411 8.77 -17.67 -6.54
C SER A 411 8.10 -16.59 -7.38
N GLU A 412 6.91 -16.10 -7.01
CA GLU A 412 6.26 -15.03 -7.76
C GLU A 412 7.10 -13.74 -7.75
N LEU A 413 7.69 -13.38 -6.60
CA LEU A 413 8.54 -12.21 -6.49
C LEU A 413 9.85 -12.36 -7.28
N GLU A 414 10.51 -13.51 -7.18
CA GLU A 414 11.74 -13.83 -7.93
C GLU A 414 11.49 -13.78 -9.44
N GLN A 415 10.41 -14.43 -9.89
CA GLN A 415 10.02 -14.40 -11.30
C GLN A 415 9.68 -12.99 -11.76
N SER A 416 8.98 -12.19 -10.95
CA SER A 416 8.64 -10.80 -11.29
C SER A 416 9.90 -9.94 -11.48
N LEU A 417 10.87 -10.02 -10.56
CA LEU A 417 12.16 -9.34 -10.68
C LEU A 417 12.88 -9.72 -11.98
N ARG A 418 12.97 -11.02 -12.26
CA ARG A 418 13.58 -11.55 -13.49
C ARG A 418 12.86 -11.06 -14.75
N ILE A 419 11.53 -11.14 -14.78
CA ILE A 419 10.72 -10.76 -15.94
C ILE A 419 10.83 -9.25 -16.20
N HIS A 420 10.78 -8.41 -15.17
CA HIS A 420 10.95 -6.97 -15.36
C HIS A 420 12.28 -6.64 -16.04
N LYS A 421 13.38 -7.26 -15.58
CA LYS A 421 14.70 -7.15 -16.20
C LYS A 421 14.72 -7.64 -17.65
N GLU A 422 14.17 -8.83 -17.93
CA GLU A 422 14.09 -9.40 -19.28
C GLU A 422 13.28 -8.52 -20.24
N GLN A 423 12.24 -7.86 -19.72
CA GLN A 423 11.39 -6.94 -20.46
C GLN A 423 11.94 -5.51 -20.51
N GLY A 424 13.14 -5.23 -19.97
CA GLY A 424 13.71 -3.88 -19.96
C GLY A 424 12.86 -2.84 -19.20
N SER A 425 12.14 -3.29 -18.18
CA SER A 425 11.31 -2.47 -17.28
C SER A 425 11.83 -2.59 -15.84
N TYR A 426 11.23 -1.85 -14.90
CA TYR A 426 11.69 -1.81 -13.51
C TYR A 426 10.62 -2.28 -12.54
N LEU A 427 10.92 -3.31 -11.73
CA LEU A 427 10.08 -3.66 -10.59
C LEU A 427 10.37 -2.69 -9.45
N GLY A 428 9.52 -1.66 -9.32
CA GLY A 428 9.72 -0.55 -8.40
C GLY A 428 9.30 -0.82 -6.97
N GLY A 429 8.65 -1.93 -6.64
CA GLY A 429 8.30 -2.20 -5.25
C GLY A 429 7.65 -3.54 -4.96
N VAL A 430 7.38 -3.75 -3.66
CA VAL A 430 6.61 -4.88 -3.14
C VAL A 430 5.43 -4.40 -2.29
N HIS A 431 4.36 -5.19 -2.30
CA HIS A 431 3.14 -4.99 -1.53
C HIS A 431 2.86 -6.26 -0.73
N LEU A 432 3.06 -6.21 0.59
CA LEU A 432 3.04 -7.40 1.44
C LEU A 432 1.95 -7.31 2.52
N GLU A 433 1.39 -8.46 2.87
CA GLU A 433 0.59 -8.62 4.09
C GLU A 433 1.49 -9.25 5.15
N LEU A 434 1.80 -8.50 6.20
CA LEU A 434 2.80 -8.87 7.20
C LEU A 434 2.43 -8.36 8.59
N THR A 435 2.95 -9.01 9.62
CA THR A 435 2.94 -8.53 11.00
C THR A 435 4.31 -8.76 11.64
N GLY A 436 4.68 -7.90 12.59
CA GLY A 436 5.86 -8.09 13.43
C GLY A 436 5.69 -9.18 14.49
N ASP A 437 4.49 -9.75 14.61
CA ASP A 437 4.20 -10.81 15.56
C ASP A 437 4.65 -12.18 15.02
N ALA A 438 4.96 -13.10 15.95
CA ALA A 438 5.38 -14.47 15.63
C ALA A 438 4.18 -15.37 15.27
N VAL A 439 3.43 -14.99 14.25
CA VAL A 439 2.24 -15.72 13.79
C VAL A 439 2.61 -16.94 12.96
N THR A 440 1.71 -17.93 12.95
CA THR A 440 1.79 -19.16 12.15
C THR A 440 0.69 -19.15 11.10
N GLU A 441 0.78 -18.23 10.15
CA GLU A 441 -0.28 -17.98 9.15
C GLU A 441 0.09 -18.48 7.74
N CYS A 442 1.35 -18.31 7.33
CA CYS A 442 1.88 -18.83 6.07
C CYS A 442 2.80 -20.04 6.31
N LEU A 443 2.69 -21.06 5.47
CA LEU A 443 3.52 -22.28 5.50
C LEU A 443 4.94 -22.02 5.00
N GLY A 444 5.92 -22.77 5.47
CA GLY A 444 7.30 -22.76 5.02
C GLY A 444 8.12 -21.59 5.56
N GLY A 445 9.04 -21.08 4.75
CA GLY A 445 10.10 -20.16 5.19
C GLY A 445 11.21 -20.89 5.93
N SER A 446 12.18 -20.13 6.46
CA SER A 446 13.31 -20.67 7.23
C SER A 446 12.90 -21.51 8.45
N GLU A 447 11.73 -21.26 9.01
CA GLU A 447 11.18 -22.02 10.14
C GLU A 447 10.55 -23.35 9.75
N GLY A 448 10.27 -23.56 8.45
CA GLY A 448 9.68 -24.81 7.97
C GLY A 448 8.25 -25.07 8.45
N LEU A 449 7.47 -24.02 8.70
CA LEU A 449 6.09 -24.14 9.22
C LEU A 449 5.23 -25.06 8.34
N ASP A 450 4.55 -26.01 8.96
CA ASP A 450 3.62 -26.91 8.28
C ASP A 450 2.15 -26.61 8.63
N GLU A 451 1.23 -27.46 8.16
CA GLU A 451 -0.21 -27.25 8.37
C GLU A 451 -0.63 -27.44 9.84
N ASP A 452 0.08 -28.28 10.60
CA ASP A 452 -0.21 -28.53 12.02
C ASP A 452 0.19 -27.32 12.87
N ASP A 453 1.28 -26.66 12.49
CA ASP A 453 1.77 -25.44 13.13
C ASP A 453 0.79 -24.27 13.04
N LEU A 454 -0.09 -24.23 12.02
CA LEU A 454 -1.03 -23.12 11.81
C LEU A 454 -1.85 -22.85 13.07
N SER A 455 -2.29 -23.90 13.75
CA SER A 455 -3.12 -23.80 14.97
C SER A 455 -2.42 -23.15 16.17
N THR A 456 -1.09 -23.00 16.13
CA THR A 456 -0.29 -22.47 17.25
C THR A 456 -0.54 -20.99 17.51
N ASN A 457 -0.57 -20.18 16.45
CA ASN A 457 -0.72 -18.71 16.54
C ASN A 457 -1.28 -18.08 15.26
N TYR A 458 -2.43 -18.58 14.78
CA TYR A 458 -3.17 -17.98 13.67
C TYR A 458 -4.10 -16.86 14.18
N THR A 459 -3.78 -15.60 13.89
CA THR A 459 -4.48 -14.45 14.50
C THR A 459 -5.20 -13.54 13.51
N SER A 460 -4.96 -13.72 12.20
CA SER A 460 -5.70 -13.00 11.15
C SER A 460 -7.13 -13.54 11.00
N PHE A 461 -8.11 -12.64 11.01
CA PHE A 461 -9.50 -12.96 10.66
C PHE A 461 -9.79 -12.91 9.15
N CYS A 462 -8.74 -12.70 8.35
CA CYS A 462 -8.86 -12.38 6.94
C CYS A 462 -7.98 -13.29 6.09
N ASP A 463 -6.88 -12.79 5.54
CA ASP A 463 -5.91 -13.62 4.82
C ASP A 463 -4.63 -13.77 5.67
N PRO A 464 -3.91 -14.88 5.51
CA PRO A 464 -2.69 -15.20 6.25
C PRO A 464 -1.55 -14.22 5.94
N ARG A 465 -0.92 -13.66 6.97
CA ARG A 465 0.20 -12.71 6.86
C ARG A 465 1.54 -13.43 6.94
N LEU A 466 2.57 -12.79 6.40
CA LEU A 466 3.95 -13.16 6.71
C LEU A 466 4.24 -12.76 8.14
N ASN A 467 4.91 -13.65 8.88
CA ASN A 467 5.58 -13.26 10.11
C ASN A 467 6.87 -12.47 9.80
N GLU A 468 7.51 -11.92 10.84
CA GLU A 468 8.74 -11.14 10.70
C GLU A 468 9.84 -11.84 9.89
N LYS A 469 10.07 -13.14 10.13
CA LYS A 469 11.16 -13.89 9.48
C LYS A 469 10.92 -14.05 8.00
N GLN A 470 9.72 -14.51 7.64
CA GLN A 470 9.31 -14.67 6.26
C GLN A 470 9.35 -13.33 5.51
N ALA A 471 8.93 -12.23 6.15
CA ALA A 471 9.01 -10.89 5.56
C ALA A 471 10.47 -10.42 5.32
N LEU A 472 11.38 -10.67 6.27
CA LEU A 472 12.80 -10.37 6.10
C LEU A 472 13.46 -11.22 5.01
N GLU A 473 13.11 -12.50 4.88
CA GLU A 473 13.60 -13.37 3.81
C GLU A 473 13.26 -12.82 2.41
N LEU A 474 12.05 -12.28 2.22
CA LEU A 474 11.68 -11.61 0.97
C LEU A 474 12.47 -10.31 0.74
N ALA A 475 12.75 -9.54 1.80
CA ALA A 475 13.60 -8.35 1.69
C ALA A 475 15.01 -8.73 1.20
N PHE A 476 15.57 -9.84 1.72
CA PHE A 476 16.86 -10.36 1.28
C PHE A 476 16.84 -10.86 -0.17
N LEU A 477 15.75 -11.48 -0.64
CA LEU A 477 15.60 -11.85 -2.05
C LEU A 477 15.73 -10.63 -2.96
N VAL A 478 15.01 -9.55 -2.66
CA VAL A 478 15.07 -8.30 -3.45
C VAL A 478 16.47 -7.67 -3.37
N ALA A 479 17.04 -7.61 -2.16
CA ALA A 479 18.37 -7.08 -1.93
C ALA A 479 19.44 -7.83 -2.74
N ASP A 480 19.41 -9.17 -2.70
CA ASP A 480 20.36 -10.03 -3.42
C ASP A 480 20.21 -9.90 -4.94
N HIS A 481 18.98 -9.76 -5.45
CA HIS A 481 18.73 -9.53 -6.87
C HIS A 481 19.47 -8.28 -7.37
N TYR A 482 19.19 -7.12 -6.78
CA TYR A 482 19.75 -5.84 -7.23
C TYR A 482 21.25 -5.71 -6.92
N SER A 483 21.74 -6.29 -5.81
CA SER A 483 23.17 -6.34 -5.52
C SER A 483 23.98 -7.10 -6.56
N ARG A 484 23.40 -8.11 -7.21
CA ARG A 484 24.04 -8.83 -8.32
C ARG A 484 24.03 -8.05 -9.62
N GLU A 485 23.08 -7.14 -9.81
CA GLU A 485 23.04 -6.26 -10.98
C GLU A 485 24.16 -5.22 -10.93
N HIS A 486 24.40 -4.61 -9.78
CA HIS A 486 25.45 -3.60 -9.60
C HIS A 486 26.89 -4.13 -9.69
N LYS A 487 27.07 -5.45 -9.55
CA LYS A 487 28.39 -6.11 -9.62
C LYS A 487 28.79 -6.55 -11.03
N LYS A 488 27.88 -6.44 -12.01
CA LYS A 488 28.15 -6.70 -13.43
C LYS A 488 28.42 -5.39 -14.15
#